data_AF-B1ZS92-F1
#
_entry.id   AF-B1ZS92-F1
#
_cell.length_a   1.000
_cell.length_b   1.000
_cell.length_c   1.000
_cell.angle_alpha   90.00
_cell.angle_beta   90.00
_cell.angle_gamma   90.00
#
_symmetry.space_group_name_H-M   'P 1'
#
loop_
_entity.id
_entity.type
_entity.pdbx_description
1 polymer ?
#
loop_
_entity_poly.entity_id
_entity_poly.type
_entity_poly.pdbx_seq_one_letter_code
_entity_poly.pdbx_strand_id
1 'polypeptide(L)'
;MNLAEQMTRWAERQRSVNALWLIGSQVRATRDVVERADAQSDWDFQIVTSLPERFATAAWTSELGLRVVNYAVRRAAISGLPKVAVRFATAEADLVVLPAGRLRFARWAVRLGWHRRSAGLRRSLQDLAVVIRPGWRMLKGGPAWQAFCERVVAEVPDPRLSDAAARNLAEGFVCDAIWVERKIDRGEWLAAQRMLHRSLAETNFQLLHELKLRCGERSFPEARRAERVLPAAERAMIAVAARPEPGDLRAALEMSATTCRALMQALVGATWQWPETP
;
A
#
# COMPACT_ATOMS: atom_id res chain seq x y z
N MET A 1 -14.96 23.12 12.22
CA MET A 1 -13.57 22.66 12.41
C MET A 1 -13.45 21.28 11.80
N ASN A 2 -12.57 21.07 10.83
CA ASN A 2 -12.40 19.76 10.21
C ASN A 2 -11.56 18.81 11.10
N LEU A 3 -11.42 17.54 10.72
CA LEU A 3 -10.68 16.57 11.53
C LEU A 3 -9.19 16.89 11.63
N ALA A 4 -8.55 17.38 10.57
CA ALA A 4 -7.14 17.77 10.62
C ALA A 4 -6.88 18.88 11.65
N GLU A 5 -7.73 19.90 11.71
CA GLU A 5 -7.63 20.98 12.71
C GLU A 5 -7.77 20.46 14.15
N GLN A 6 -8.71 19.52 14.37
CA GLN A 6 -8.88 18.87 15.67
C GLN A 6 -7.67 18.05 16.08
N MET A 7 -7.17 17.23 15.15
CA MET A 7 -5.98 16.42 15.33
C MET A 7 -4.73 17.27 15.59
N THR A 8 -4.56 18.39 14.88
CA THR A 8 -3.47 19.35 15.13
C THR A 8 -3.54 19.90 16.55
N ARG A 9 -4.68 20.46 16.96
CA ARG A 9 -4.85 21.04 18.29
C ARG A 9 -4.64 20.02 19.40
N TRP A 10 -5.15 18.80 19.22
CA TRP A 10 -4.90 17.72 20.17
C TRP A 10 -3.41 17.38 20.23
N ALA A 11 -2.77 17.15 19.08
CA ALA A 11 -1.37 16.78 19.01
C ALA A 11 -0.47 17.85 19.63
N GLU A 12 -0.76 19.13 19.45
CA GLU A 12 -0.04 20.26 20.07
C GLU A 12 0.01 20.14 21.60
N ARG A 13 -1.10 19.76 22.24
CA ARG A 13 -1.18 19.55 23.70
C ARG A 13 -0.45 18.29 24.18
N GLN A 14 -0.22 17.31 23.30
CA GLN A 14 0.46 16.08 23.65
C GLN A 14 1.99 16.23 23.56
N ARG A 15 2.68 16.14 24.71
CA ARG A 15 4.15 16.12 24.76
C ARG A 15 4.76 14.85 24.16
N SER A 16 4.05 13.72 24.24
CA SER A 16 4.51 12.44 23.69
C SER A 16 4.41 12.37 22.16
N VAL A 17 3.70 13.31 21.53
CA VAL A 17 3.64 13.43 20.06
C VAL A 17 4.76 14.36 19.62
N ASN A 18 5.70 13.83 18.85
CA ASN A 18 6.87 14.56 18.37
C ASN A 18 6.65 15.16 16.98
N ALA A 19 5.81 14.53 16.18
CA ALA A 19 5.37 15.04 14.89
C ALA A 19 4.04 14.41 14.48
N LEU A 20 3.30 15.12 13.66
CA LEU A 20 2.07 14.68 13.01
C LEU A 20 2.07 15.28 11.61
N TRP A 21 1.86 14.46 10.60
CA TRP A 21 1.59 14.95 9.25
C TRP A 21 0.42 14.22 8.62
N LEU A 22 -0.28 14.95 7.76
CA LEU A 22 -1.40 14.47 6.96
C LEU A 22 -0.85 14.03 5.60
N ILE A 23 -1.38 12.93 5.10
CA ILE A 23 -1.07 12.31 3.80
C ILE A 23 -2.39 12.01 3.08
N GLY A 24 -2.35 11.29 1.96
CA GLY A 24 -3.56 10.84 1.28
C GLY A 24 -4.22 11.93 0.43
N SER A 25 -5.46 11.68 -0.01
CA SER A 25 -6.16 12.55 -0.99
C SER A 25 -6.44 13.96 -0.47
N GLN A 26 -6.57 14.14 0.85
CA GLN A 26 -6.88 15.42 1.51
C GLN A 26 -5.78 16.49 1.37
N VAL A 27 -4.56 16.10 0.97
CA VAL A 27 -3.40 17.02 0.80
C VAL A 27 -2.88 17.06 -0.63
N ARG A 28 -3.42 16.26 -1.55
CA ARG A 28 -2.99 16.23 -2.95
C ARG A 28 -3.53 17.43 -3.71
N ALA A 29 -2.81 17.84 -4.76
CA ALA A 29 -3.20 18.98 -5.58
C ALA A 29 -4.60 18.76 -6.18
N THR A 30 -5.48 19.75 -6.00
CA THR A 30 -6.90 19.68 -6.35
C THR A 30 -7.19 19.55 -7.85
N ARG A 31 -6.16 19.65 -8.71
CA ARG A 31 -6.28 19.65 -10.18
C ARG A 31 -6.37 18.24 -10.78
N ASP A 32 -5.83 17.22 -10.12
CA ASP A 32 -5.92 15.85 -10.62
C ASP A 32 -7.17 15.15 -10.07
N VAL A 33 -8.17 14.95 -10.92
CA VAL A 33 -9.46 14.31 -10.58
C VAL A 33 -9.27 12.88 -10.09
N VAL A 34 -8.20 12.20 -10.52
CA VAL A 34 -7.90 10.84 -10.05
C VAL A 34 -7.47 10.86 -8.60
N GLU A 35 -6.76 11.92 -8.17
CA GLU A 35 -6.11 11.99 -6.86
C GLU A 35 -6.81 12.84 -5.81
N ARG A 36 -7.69 13.74 -6.24
CA ARG A 36 -8.44 14.66 -5.37
C ARG A 36 -9.32 13.90 -4.37
N ALA A 37 -9.39 14.44 -3.15
CA ALA A 37 -10.39 14.01 -2.18
C ALA A 37 -11.82 14.24 -2.71
N ASP A 38 -12.72 13.35 -2.32
CA ASP A 38 -14.16 13.44 -2.51
C ASP A 38 -14.89 13.29 -1.16
N ALA A 39 -16.23 13.26 -1.21
CA ALA A 39 -17.05 13.15 0.00
C ALA A 39 -16.87 11.81 0.75
N GLN A 40 -16.23 10.81 0.13
CA GLN A 40 -15.98 9.49 0.72
C GLN A 40 -14.53 9.34 1.19
N SER A 41 -13.69 10.35 1.01
CA SER A 41 -12.28 10.29 1.39
C SER A 41 -12.10 10.35 2.90
N ASP A 42 -11.34 9.40 3.42
CA ASP A 42 -10.86 9.35 4.79
C ASP A 42 -9.72 10.34 5.04
N TRP A 43 -9.27 10.39 6.30
CA TRP A 43 -8.13 11.20 6.73
C TRP A 43 -6.96 10.31 7.12
N ASP A 44 -5.90 10.31 6.31
CA ASP A 44 -4.70 9.54 6.58
C ASP A 44 -3.64 10.37 7.32
N PHE A 45 -3.26 9.96 8.52
CA PHE A 45 -2.22 10.59 9.33
C PHE A 45 -1.03 9.66 9.56
N GLN A 46 0.14 10.28 9.70
CA GLN A 46 1.31 9.64 10.29
C GLN A 46 1.67 10.36 11.59
N ILE A 47 1.75 9.60 12.68
CA ILE A 47 2.00 10.15 14.01
C ILE A 47 3.31 9.61 14.57
N VAL A 48 4.24 10.51 14.88
CA VAL A 48 5.51 10.16 15.52
C VAL A 48 5.38 10.36 17.02
N THR A 49 5.51 9.30 17.79
CA THR A 49 5.27 9.35 19.24
C THR A 49 6.29 8.56 20.05
N SER A 50 6.56 9.03 21.27
CA SER A 50 7.34 8.28 22.27
C SER A 50 6.51 7.22 23.02
N LEU A 51 5.18 7.24 22.89
CA LEU A 51 4.25 6.33 23.58
C LEU A 51 3.32 5.61 22.57
N PRO A 52 3.87 4.78 21.66
CA PRO A 52 3.07 4.12 20.62
C PRO A 52 1.96 3.22 21.20
N GLU A 53 2.17 2.62 22.37
CA GLU A 53 1.22 1.79 23.09
C GLU A 53 -0.07 2.51 23.49
N ARG A 54 -0.05 3.85 23.61
CA ARG A 54 -1.26 4.66 23.87
C ARG A 54 -2.32 4.49 22.77
N PHE A 55 -1.90 4.13 21.56
CA PHE A 55 -2.77 3.93 20.42
C PHE A 55 -3.31 2.49 20.32
N ALA A 56 -2.97 1.61 21.26
CA ALA A 56 -3.52 0.25 21.31
C ALA A 56 -5.02 0.24 21.67
N THR A 57 -5.54 1.33 22.27
CA THR A 57 -6.95 1.46 22.65
C THR A 57 -7.51 2.81 22.21
N ALA A 58 -8.84 2.92 22.18
CA ALA A 58 -9.53 4.16 21.80
C ALA A 58 -9.43 5.28 22.86
N ALA A 59 -8.82 5.07 24.03
CA ALA A 59 -8.89 6.00 25.15
C ALA A 59 -8.45 7.43 24.81
N TRP A 60 -7.40 7.58 23.99
CA TRP A 60 -6.88 8.88 23.56
C TRP A 60 -7.87 9.71 22.73
N THR A 61 -8.86 9.08 22.09
CA THR A 61 -9.85 9.75 21.25
C THR A 61 -10.85 10.58 22.07
N SER A 62 -11.02 10.28 23.35
CA SER A 62 -11.87 11.09 24.26
C SER A 62 -11.41 12.55 24.32
N GLU A 63 -10.10 12.78 24.21
CA GLU A 63 -9.49 14.12 24.22
C GLU A 63 -9.69 14.91 22.91
N LEU A 64 -10.17 14.24 21.84
CA LEU A 64 -10.61 14.90 20.62
C LEU A 64 -12.04 15.44 20.74
N GLY A 65 -12.82 14.98 21.72
CA GLY A 65 -14.24 15.33 21.85
C GLY A 65 -15.11 14.71 20.75
N LEU A 66 -14.62 13.69 20.04
CA LEU A 66 -15.34 13.02 18.97
C LEU A 66 -15.88 11.68 19.44
N ARG A 67 -17.16 11.42 19.12
CA ARG A 67 -17.77 10.11 19.39
C ARG A 67 -17.19 9.07 18.43
N VAL A 68 -16.49 8.09 18.99
CA VAL A 68 -16.02 6.91 18.26
C VAL A 68 -17.19 5.97 18.00
N VAL A 69 -17.30 5.50 16.76
CA VAL A 69 -18.20 4.44 16.33
C VAL A 69 -17.43 3.11 16.30
N ASN A 70 -16.28 3.09 15.62
CA ASN A 70 -15.41 1.91 15.53
C ASN A 70 -13.95 2.31 15.76
N TYR A 71 -13.19 1.40 16.38
CA TYR A 71 -11.75 1.55 16.59
C TYR A 71 -11.07 0.19 16.43
N ALA A 72 -10.07 0.13 15.56
CA ALA A 72 -9.30 -1.09 15.33
C ALA A 72 -7.82 -0.76 15.20
N VAL A 73 -6.99 -1.65 15.74
CA VAL A 73 -5.54 -1.59 15.61
C VAL A 73 -5.07 -2.84 14.89
N ARG A 74 -4.31 -2.65 13.81
CA ARG A 74 -3.67 -3.75 13.08
C ARG A 74 -2.23 -3.39 12.76
N ARG A 75 -1.46 -4.33 12.24
CA ARG A 75 -0.20 -3.99 11.56
C ARG A 75 -0.51 -3.52 10.14
N ALA A 76 0.11 -2.43 9.72
CA ALA A 76 0.05 -1.93 8.35
C ALA A 76 0.64 -2.97 7.41
N ALA A 77 -0.03 -3.22 6.28
CA ALA A 77 0.41 -4.20 5.29
C ALA A 77 1.79 -3.87 4.70
N ILE A 78 2.03 -2.57 4.44
CA ILE A 78 3.25 -2.09 3.80
C ILE A 78 4.42 -2.02 4.80
N SER A 79 4.25 -1.32 5.94
CA SER A 79 5.37 -1.02 6.86
C SER A 79 5.49 -1.94 8.08
N GLY A 80 4.49 -2.80 8.34
CA GLY A 80 4.42 -3.63 9.56
C GLY A 80 4.23 -2.84 10.87
N LEU A 81 4.12 -1.52 10.80
CA LEU A 81 3.89 -0.64 11.95
C LEU A 81 2.43 -0.68 12.42
N PRO A 82 2.12 -0.33 13.68
CA PRO A 82 0.74 -0.21 14.11
C PRO A 82 0.00 0.83 13.26
N LYS A 83 -1.13 0.41 12.69
CA LYS A 83 -2.11 1.23 11.99
C LYS A 83 -3.41 1.20 12.78
N VAL A 84 -3.88 2.38 13.16
CA VAL A 84 -5.17 2.58 13.79
C VAL A 84 -6.16 2.99 12.71
N ALA A 85 -7.24 2.26 12.56
CA ALA A 85 -8.42 2.69 11.81
C ALA A 85 -9.47 3.15 12.82
N VAL A 86 -9.90 4.40 12.73
CA VAL A 86 -10.93 4.97 13.60
C VAL A 86 -12.03 5.59 12.77
N ARG A 87 -13.27 5.18 13.06
CA ARG A 87 -14.46 5.80 12.52
C ARG A 87 -15.15 6.58 13.62
N PHE A 88 -15.20 7.89 13.46
CA PHE A 88 -16.03 8.78 14.26
C PHE A 88 -17.43 8.90 13.65
N ALA A 89 -18.37 9.47 14.40
CA ALA A 89 -19.72 9.73 13.88
C ALA A 89 -19.73 10.63 12.64
N THR A 90 -18.70 11.46 12.45
CA THR A 90 -18.64 12.50 11.41
C THR A 90 -17.46 12.38 10.46
N ALA A 91 -16.55 11.42 10.67
CA ALA A 91 -15.32 11.29 9.90
C ALA A 91 -14.69 9.90 10.05
N GLU A 92 -13.86 9.50 9.11
CA GLU A 92 -13.01 8.31 9.18
C GLU A 92 -11.55 8.73 9.10
N ALA A 93 -10.69 8.08 9.89
CA ALA A 93 -9.27 8.34 9.88
C ALA A 93 -8.43 7.08 10.08
N ASP A 94 -7.31 7.08 9.38
CA ASP A 94 -6.27 6.08 9.48
C ASP A 94 -5.00 6.73 10.05
N LEU A 95 -4.41 6.14 11.09
CA LEU A 95 -3.19 6.63 11.70
C LEU A 95 -2.11 5.56 11.65
N VAL A 96 -0.99 5.85 10.99
CA VAL A 96 0.22 5.05 11.10
C VAL A 96 1.04 5.56 12.28
N VAL A 97 1.21 4.70 13.30
CA VAL A 97 1.89 5.03 14.55
C VAL A 97 3.37 4.70 14.43
N LEU A 98 4.19 5.74 14.45
CA LEU A 98 5.64 5.67 14.25
C LEU A 98 6.37 5.88 15.57
N PRO A 99 7.10 4.87 16.09
CA PRO A 99 7.91 5.06 17.29
C PRO A 99 8.99 6.11 17.07
N ALA A 100 9.01 7.13 17.92
CA ALA A 100 9.89 8.28 17.79
C ALA A 100 11.38 7.93 17.77
N GLY A 101 11.81 6.96 18.57
CA GLY A 101 13.19 6.51 18.60
C GLY A 101 13.66 6.02 17.23
N ARG A 102 12.85 5.16 16.59
CA ARG A 102 13.15 4.59 15.26
C ARG A 102 13.22 5.69 14.20
N LEU A 103 12.28 6.63 14.22
CA LEU A 103 12.24 7.71 13.22
C LEU A 103 13.31 8.79 13.43
N ARG A 104 13.69 9.08 14.68
CA ARG A 104 14.84 9.96 14.95
C ARG A 104 16.13 9.33 14.43
N PHE A 105 16.32 8.03 14.62
CA PHE A 105 17.44 7.30 14.04
C PHE A 105 17.39 7.33 12.51
N ALA A 106 16.25 7.01 11.89
CA ALA A 106 16.08 7.07 10.44
C ALA A 106 16.39 8.46 9.88
N ARG A 107 15.92 9.53 10.54
CA ARG A 107 16.24 10.91 10.18
C ARG A 107 17.73 11.20 10.23
N TRP A 108 18.41 10.77 11.28
CA TRP A 108 19.85 10.97 11.41
C TRP A 108 20.62 10.15 10.36
N ALA A 109 20.26 8.89 10.14
CA ALA A 109 20.86 8.03 9.12
C ALA A 109 20.65 8.58 7.70
N VAL A 110 19.47 9.14 7.41
CA VAL A 110 19.19 9.83 6.14
C VAL A 110 20.04 11.08 5.99
N ARG A 111 20.18 11.89 7.07
CA ARG A 111 21.05 13.07 7.08
C ARG A 111 22.51 12.72 6.76
N LEU A 112 22.99 11.55 7.20
CA LEU A 112 24.35 11.05 6.92
C LEU A 112 24.47 10.29 5.58
N GLY A 113 23.40 10.20 4.80
CA GLY A 113 23.41 9.50 3.50
C GLY A 113 23.49 7.97 3.61
N TRP A 114 23.28 7.39 4.80
CA TRP A 114 23.41 5.94 5.02
C TRP A 114 22.37 5.12 4.25
N HIS A 115 21.20 5.70 3.95
CA HIS A 115 20.18 5.07 3.12
C HIS A 115 20.68 4.73 1.69
N ARG A 116 21.74 5.41 1.22
CA ARG A 116 22.36 5.11 -0.07
C ARG A 116 23.20 3.83 -0.02
N ARG A 117 23.77 3.49 1.14
CA ARG A 117 24.65 2.32 1.34
C ARG A 117 23.94 1.11 1.94
N SER A 118 22.85 1.32 2.69
CA SER A 118 22.10 0.24 3.33
C SER A 118 20.81 -0.07 2.56
N ALA A 119 20.75 -1.22 1.92
CA ALA A 119 19.54 -1.68 1.23
C ALA A 119 18.34 -1.84 2.18
N GLY A 120 18.57 -2.30 3.41
CA GLY A 120 17.51 -2.46 4.42
C GLY A 120 16.91 -1.13 4.88
N LEU A 121 17.76 -0.14 5.16
CA LEU A 121 17.28 1.21 5.49
C LEU A 121 16.56 1.84 4.29
N ARG A 122 17.13 1.70 3.09
CA ARG A 122 16.50 2.20 1.87
C ARG A 122 15.11 1.62 1.71
N ARG A 123 14.97 0.29 1.78
CA ARG A 123 13.68 -0.42 1.66
C ARG A 123 12.65 0.07 2.67
N SER A 124 13.04 0.23 3.93
CA SER A 124 12.14 0.75 4.98
C SER A 124 11.67 2.19 4.71
N LEU A 125 12.49 3.00 4.02
CA LEU A 125 12.14 4.36 3.64
C LEU A 125 11.34 4.42 2.33
N GLN A 126 11.41 3.40 1.47
CA GLN A 126 10.60 3.33 0.24
C GLN A 126 9.11 3.29 0.59
N ASP A 127 8.73 2.50 1.60
CA ASP A 127 7.36 2.44 2.11
C ASP A 127 6.85 3.82 2.56
N LEU A 128 7.69 4.57 3.29
CA LEU A 128 7.37 5.93 3.68
C LEU A 128 7.25 6.83 2.45
N ALA A 129 8.21 6.74 1.53
CA ALA A 129 8.28 7.56 0.32
C ALA A 129 7.05 7.39 -0.58
N VAL A 130 6.60 6.15 -0.82
CA VAL A 130 5.37 5.84 -1.58
C VAL A 130 4.16 6.58 -1.01
N VAL A 131 4.09 6.65 0.31
CA VAL A 131 2.95 7.23 1.00
C VAL A 131 2.98 8.77 1.01
N ILE A 132 4.17 9.38 1.18
CA ILE A 132 4.29 10.85 1.29
C ILE A 132 4.53 11.55 -0.05
N ARG A 133 5.17 10.89 -1.04
CA ARG A 133 5.53 11.50 -2.34
C ARG A 133 4.33 12.09 -3.10
N PRO A 134 3.14 11.45 -3.13
CA PRO A 134 1.98 12.03 -3.79
C PRO A 134 1.51 13.35 -3.16
N GLY A 135 1.82 13.57 -1.89
CA GLY A 135 1.47 14.77 -1.15
C GLY A 135 1.44 14.52 0.35
N TRP A 136 1.98 15.47 1.10
CA TRP A 136 1.95 15.46 2.56
C TRP A 136 1.92 16.88 3.11
N ARG A 137 1.39 17.07 4.32
CA ARG A 137 1.34 18.34 5.02
C ARG A 137 1.71 18.16 6.49
N MET A 138 2.77 18.84 6.94
CA MET A 138 3.13 18.87 8.35
C MET A 138 2.01 19.57 9.15
N LEU A 139 1.51 18.91 10.18
CA LEU A 139 0.52 19.47 11.11
C LEU A 139 1.16 19.83 12.45
N LYS A 140 2.10 19.02 12.92
CA LYS A 140 2.94 19.28 14.09
C LYS A 140 4.34 18.75 13.84
N GLY A 141 5.34 19.53 14.23
CA GLY A 141 6.74 19.16 14.12
C GLY A 141 7.58 20.37 13.74
N GLY A 142 8.85 20.37 14.14
CA GLY A 142 9.78 21.42 13.75
C GLY A 142 10.36 21.23 12.33
N PRO A 143 11.12 22.22 11.83
CA PRO A 143 11.73 22.21 10.48
C PRO A 143 12.55 20.94 10.18
N ALA A 144 13.14 20.32 11.21
CA ALA A 144 13.90 19.08 11.05
C ALA A 144 13.06 17.88 10.58
N TRP A 145 11.77 17.82 10.91
CA TRP A 145 10.88 16.76 10.42
C TRP A 145 10.41 17.01 8.99
N GLN A 146 10.19 18.28 8.65
CA GLN A 146 9.88 18.69 7.29
C GLN A 146 11.05 18.35 6.35
N ALA A 147 12.27 18.78 6.69
CA ALA A 147 13.47 18.49 5.91
C ALA A 147 13.72 16.98 5.76
N PHE A 148 13.33 16.17 6.75
CA PHE A 148 13.40 14.72 6.65
C PHE A 148 12.45 14.17 5.58
N CYS A 149 11.18 14.58 5.61
CA CYS A 149 10.17 14.15 4.64
C CYS A 149 10.55 14.59 3.22
N GLU A 150 10.96 15.85 3.06
CA GLU A 150 11.46 16.40 1.78
C GLU A 150 12.62 15.56 1.24
N ARG A 151 13.57 15.20 2.09
CA ARG A 151 14.72 14.38 1.71
C ARG A 151 14.33 12.95 1.34
N VAL A 152 13.40 12.34 2.07
CA VAL A 152 12.88 11.01 1.73
C VAL A 152 12.22 11.04 0.35
N VAL A 153 11.37 12.04 0.09
CA VAL A 153 10.71 12.19 -1.22
C VAL A 153 11.74 12.35 -2.35
N ALA A 154 12.76 13.19 -2.14
CA ALA A 154 13.75 13.54 -3.16
C ALA A 154 14.79 12.45 -3.41
N GLU A 155 15.23 11.72 -2.37
CA GLU A 155 16.41 10.84 -2.47
C GLU A 155 16.08 9.34 -2.49
N VAL A 156 14.90 8.93 -2.02
CA VAL A 156 14.56 7.50 -1.92
C VAL A 156 13.77 7.07 -3.14
N PRO A 157 14.28 6.18 -4.01
CA PRO A 157 13.55 5.77 -5.21
C PRO A 157 12.27 5.00 -4.85
N ASP A 158 11.27 5.02 -5.73
CA ASP A 158 10.10 4.13 -5.59
C ASP A 158 10.52 2.66 -5.47
N PRO A 159 9.77 1.83 -4.73
CA PRO A 159 9.98 0.39 -4.75
C PRO A 159 9.75 -0.12 -6.16
N ARG A 160 10.70 -0.92 -6.65
CA ARG A 160 10.68 -1.54 -7.98
C ARG A 160 10.95 -3.02 -7.84
N LEU A 161 10.25 -3.83 -8.63
CA LEU A 161 10.60 -5.23 -8.77
C LEU A 161 11.79 -5.35 -9.73
N SER A 162 12.87 -5.96 -9.25
CA SER A 162 13.94 -6.44 -10.13
C SER A 162 13.41 -7.58 -10.99
N ASP A 163 14.09 -7.87 -12.11
CA ASP A 163 13.71 -9.00 -12.97
C ASP A 163 13.72 -10.33 -12.21
N ALA A 164 14.68 -10.51 -11.28
CA ALA A 164 14.71 -11.68 -10.40
C ALA A 164 13.50 -11.73 -9.47
N ALA A 165 13.07 -10.59 -8.90
CA ALA A 165 11.88 -10.54 -8.06
C ALA A 165 10.59 -10.82 -8.85
N ALA A 166 10.48 -10.29 -10.08
CA ALA A 166 9.36 -10.57 -10.98
C ALA A 166 9.30 -12.06 -11.36
N ARG A 167 10.44 -12.69 -11.67
CA ARG A 167 10.51 -14.14 -11.92
C ARG A 167 10.08 -14.94 -10.71
N ASN A 168 10.60 -14.63 -9.52
CA ASN A 168 10.20 -15.34 -8.29
C ASN A 168 8.70 -15.21 -8.00
N LEU A 169 8.09 -14.05 -8.27
CA LEU A 169 6.63 -13.87 -8.15
C LEU A 169 5.87 -14.75 -9.14
N ALA A 170 6.31 -14.80 -10.40
CA ALA A 170 5.68 -15.61 -11.43
C ALA A 170 5.86 -17.13 -11.19
N GLU A 171 7.00 -17.56 -10.64
CA GLU A 171 7.20 -18.95 -10.22
C GLU A 171 6.27 -19.33 -9.06
N GLY A 172 6.11 -18.44 -8.08
CA GLY A 172 5.11 -18.60 -7.02
C GLY A 172 3.68 -18.69 -7.57
N PHE A 173 3.34 -17.85 -8.56
CA PHE A 173 2.07 -17.92 -9.27
C PHE A 173 1.83 -19.30 -9.89
N VAL A 174 2.81 -19.88 -10.57
CA VAL A 174 2.67 -21.19 -11.25
C VAL A 174 2.40 -22.30 -10.23
N CYS A 175 3.13 -22.30 -9.11
CA CYS A 175 2.87 -23.24 -8.01
C CYS A 175 1.44 -23.12 -7.47
N ASP A 176 0.96 -21.89 -7.25
CA ASP A 176 -0.40 -21.63 -6.78
C ASP A 176 -1.45 -22.00 -7.84
N ALA A 177 -1.17 -21.81 -9.13
CA ALA A 177 -2.06 -22.19 -10.23
C ALA A 177 -2.28 -23.70 -10.29
N ILE A 178 -1.20 -24.49 -10.20
CA ILE A 178 -1.28 -25.97 -10.11
C ILE A 178 -2.08 -26.40 -8.89
N TRP A 179 -1.89 -25.71 -7.76
CA TRP A 179 -2.66 -25.98 -6.55
C TRP A 179 -4.15 -25.68 -6.75
N VAL A 180 -4.49 -24.55 -7.37
CA VAL A 180 -5.88 -24.16 -7.66
C VAL A 180 -6.55 -25.19 -8.56
N GLU A 181 -5.90 -25.62 -9.64
CA GLU A 181 -6.42 -26.64 -10.55
C GLU A 181 -6.78 -27.93 -9.81
N ARG A 182 -5.85 -28.46 -9.00
CA ARG A 182 -6.09 -29.64 -8.17
C ARG A 182 -7.25 -29.46 -7.19
N LYS A 183 -7.46 -28.24 -6.68
CA LYS A 183 -8.59 -27.95 -5.78
C LYS A 183 -9.91 -27.91 -6.53
N ILE A 184 -9.94 -27.41 -7.76
CA ILE A 184 -11.12 -27.47 -8.62
C ILE A 184 -11.52 -28.92 -8.87
N ASP A 185 -10.56 -29.77 -9.24
CA ASP A 185 -10.81 -31.19 -9.54
C ASP A 185 -11.31 -31.99 -8.34
N ARG A 186 -10.89 -31.60 -7.14
CA ARG A 186 -11.31 -32.23 -5.87
C ARG A 186 -12.66 -31.75 -5.34
N GLY A 187 -13.32 -30.81 -6.02
CA GLY A 187 -14.55 -30.22 -5.50
C GLY A 187 -14.33 -29.14 -4.42
N GLU A 188 -13.09 -28.72 -4.16
CA GLU A 188 -12.74 -27.73 -3.13
C GLU A 188 -12.87 -26.29 -3.67
N TRP A 189 -14.03 -25.94 -4.21
CA TRP A 189 -14.23 -24.72 -5.02
C TRP A 189 -14.03 -23.41 -4.26
N LEU A 190 -14.44 -23.34 -2.99
CA LEU A 190 -14.19 -22.16 -2.15
C LEU A 190 -12.71 -21.95 -1.86
N ALA A 191 -11.94 -23.04 -1.72
CA ALA A 191 -10.49 -22.96 -1.52
C ALA A 191 -9.80 -22.48 -2.79
N ALA A 192 -10.20 -23.00 -3.95
CA ALA A 192 -9.75 -22.55 -5.27
C ALA A 192 -10.06 -21.06 -5.50
N GLN A 193 -11.31 -20.64 -5.30
CA GLN A 193 -11.76 -19.25 -5.44
C GLN A 193 -10.95 -18.30 -4.56
N ARG A 194 -10.77 -18.66 -3.27
CA ARG A 194 -9.97 -17.87 -2.33
C ARG A 194 -8.54 -17.68 -2.81
N MET A 195 -7.88 -18.73 -3.28
CA MET A 195 -6.48 -18.64 -3.73
C MET A 195 -6.36 -17.83 -5.03
N LEU A 196 -7.31 -18.00 -5.94
CA LEU A 196 -7.39 -17.25 -7.18
C LEU A 196 -7.46 -15.73 -6.93
N HIS A 197 -8.29 -15.28 -5.98
CA HIS A 197 -8.36 -13.85 -5.62
C HIS A 197 -7.22 -13.38 -4.73
N ARG A 198 -6.77 -14.19 -3.77
CA ARG A 198 -5.76 -13.78 -2.79
C ARG A 198 -4.34 -13.78 -3.33
N SER A 199 -4.02 -14.70 -4.24
CA SER A 199 -2.65 -14.89 -4.74
C SER A 199 -2.55 -14.56 -6.22
N LEU A 200 -3.28 -15.27 -7.09
CA LEU A 200 -3.10 -15.15 -8.54
C LEU A 200 -3.44 -13.75 -9.05
N ALA A 201 -4.60 -13.20 -8.67
CA ALA A 201 -4.98 -11.84 -9.03
C ALA A 201 -3.99 -10.79 -8.49
N GLU A 202 -3.57 -10.94 -7.23
CA GLU A 202 -2.62 -10.01 -6.59
C GLU A 202 -1.25 -10.01 -7.28
N THR A 203 -0.74 -11.17 -7.65
CA THR A 203 0.51 -11.27 -8.43
C THR A 203 0.37 -10.56 -9.78
N ASN A 204 -0.74 -10.74 -10.48
CA ASN A 204 -0.99 -10.04 -11.75
C ASN A 204 -1.06 -8.50 -11.54
N PHE A 205 -1.67 -8.03 -10.45
CA PHE A 205 -1.67 -6.60 -10.12
C PHE A 205 -0.26 -6.06 -9.86
N GLN A 206 0.57 -6.80 -9.13
CA GLN A 206 1.96 -6.40 -8.86
C GLN A 206 2.83 -6.37 -10.12
N LEU A 207 2.72 -7.39 -10.97
CA LEU A 207 3.44 -7.46 -12.24
C LEU A 207 3.01 -6.34 -13.20
N LEU A 208 1.70 -6.09 -13.34
CA LEU A 208 1.20 -4.98 -14.16
C LEU A 208 1.64 -3.63 -13.60
N HIS A 209 1.59 -3.45 -12.28
CA HIS A 209 2.06 -2.22 -11.64
C HIS A 209 3.53 -1.96 -11.97
N GLU A 210 4.41 -2.97 -11.83
CA GLU A 210 5.80 -2.83 -12.23
C GLU A 210 5.97 -2.52 -13.72
N LEU A 211 5.24 -3.20 -14.61
CA LEU A 211 5.31 -2.96 -16.05
C LEU A 211 5.00 -1.50 -16.38
N LYS A 212 3.92 -0.96 -15.81
CA LYS A 212 3.56 0.46 -15.96
C LYS A 212 4.65 1.39 -15.46
N LEU A 213 5.24 1.10 -14.30
CA LEU A 213 6.36 1.88 -13.79
C LEU A 213 7.61 1.82 -14.68
N ARG A 214 7.86 0.71 -15.40
CA ARG A 214 8.96 0.61 -16.40
C ARG A 214 8.68 1.44 -17.64
N CYS A 215 7.42 1.52 -18.06
CA CYS A 215 6.97 2.33 -19.18
C CYS A 215 6.82 3.82 -18.85
N GLY A 216 7.07 4.24 -17.60
CA GLY A 216 6.85 5.62 -17.15
C GLY A 216 5.38 6.00 -17.06
N GLU A 217 4.49 5.01 -17.02
CA GLU A 217 3.05 5.19 -16.97
C GLU A 217 2.54 5.24 -15.53
N ARG A 218 1.40 5.93 -15.35
CA ARG A 218 0.75 6.04 -14.06
C ARG A 218 0.12 4.71 -13.66
N SER A 219 0.45 4.22 -12.48
CA SER A 219 -0.19 3.06 -11.85
C SER A 219 -0.17 3.20 -10.33
N PHE A 220 -1.06 2.50 -9.66
CA PHE A 220 -1.11 2.43 -8.19
C PHE A 220 -1.05 0.97 -7.73
N PRO A 221 -0.43 0.69 -6.58
CA PRO A 221 -0.43 -0.66 -5.99
C PRO A 221 -1.84 -1.18 -5.71
N GLU A 222 -1.97 -2.51 -5.54
CA GLU A 222 -3.22 -3.18 -5.13
C GLU A 222 -4.42 -2.87 -6.08
N ALA A 223 -4.13 -2.67 -7.37
CA ALA A 223 -5.11 -2.27 -8.39
C ALA A 223 -5.93 -1.01 -8.04
N ARG A 224 -5.45 -0.17 -7.11
CA ARG A 224 -6.19 1.01 -6.67
C ARG A 224 -6.45 1.93 -7.86
N ARG A 225 -7.74 2.27 -8.06
CA ARG A 225 -8.18 3.17 -9.14
C ARG A 225 -7.86 2.64 -10.54
N ALA A 226 -7.66 1.33 -10.71
CA ALA A 226 -7.46 0.69 -12.01
C ALA A 226 -8.52 1.13 -13.02
N GLU A 227 -9.77 1.30 -12.58
CA GLU A 227 -10.90 1.76 -13.39
C GLU A 227 -10.71 3.17 -13.98
N ARG A 228 -9.90 4.00 -13.33
CA ARG A 228 -9.65 5.39 -13.73
C ARG A 228 -8.35 5.57 -14.50
N VAL A 229 -7.36 4.69 -14.30
CA VAL A 229 -6.01 4.85 -14.89
C VAL A 229 -5.70 3.87 -16.01
N LEU A 230 -6.28 2.66 -15.99
CA LEU A 230 -5.97 1.65 -16.98
C LEU A 230 -6.94 1.73 -18.17
N PRO A 231 -6.44 1.55 -19.40
CA PRO A 231 -7.27 1.32 -20.59
C PRO A 231 -8.21 0.12 -20.41
N ALA A 232 -9.33 0.12 -21.14
CA ALA A 232 -10.35 -0.93 -21.03
C ALA A 232 -9.79 -2.34 -21.28
N ALA A 233 -8.89 -2.51 -22.25
CA ALA A 233 -8.26 -3.79 -22.57
C ALA A 233 -7.44 -4.33 -21.38
N GLU A 234 -6.63 -3.49 -20.74
CA GLU A 234 -5.81 -3.89 -19.61
C GLU A 234 -6.64 -4.16 -18.36
N ARG A 235 -7.72 -3.40 -18.15
CA ARG A 235 -8.68 -3.70 -17.07
C ARG A 235 -9.30 -5.08 -17.27
N ALA A 236 -9.68 -5.43 -18.50
CA ALA A 236 -10.22 -6.75 -18.80
C ALA A 236 -9.21 -7.87 -18.54
N MET A 237 -7.91 -7.64 -18.79
CA MET A 237 -6.86 -8.63 -18.49
C MET A 237 -6.76 -8.96 -16.99
N ILE A 238 -6.90 -7.96 -16.12
CA ILE A 238 -6.74 -8.14 -14.67
C ILE A 238 -8.06 -8.33 -13.91
N ALA A 239 -9.21 -8.22 -14.60
CA ALA A 239 -10.52 -8.34 -13.99
C ALA A 239 -10.84 -9.81 -13.68
N VAL A 240 -10.51 -10.24 -12.47
CA VAL A 240 -10.74 -11.62 -12.03
C VAL A 240 -12.07 -11.71 -11.29
N ALA A 241 -13.04 -12.41 -11.89
CA ALA A 241 -14.32 -12.75 -11.27
C ALA A 241 -14.64 -14.23 -11.55
N ALA A 242 -14.94 -14.98 -10.48
CA ALA A 242 -15.31 -16.39 -10.61
C ALA A 242 -16.32 -16.76 -9.52
N ARG A 243 -17.42 -17.42 -9.89
CA ARG A 243 -18.26 -18.14 -8.91
C ARG A 243 -17.53 -19.40 -8.44
N PRO A 244 -17.87 -19.95 -7.26
CA PRO A 244 -17.26 -21.19 -6.78
C PRO A 244 -17.84 -22.40 -7.52
N GLU A 245 -17.70 -22.42 -8.84
CA GLU A 245 -18.18 -23.45 -9.76
C GLU A 245 -17.02 -23.88 -10.67
N PRO A 246 -16.90 -25.17 -11.05
CA PRO A 246 -15.73 -25.66 -11.78
C PRO A 246 -15.43 -24.92 -13.08
N GLY A 247 -16.46 -24.61 -13.89
CA GLY A 247 -16.31 -23.92 -15.16
C GLY A 247 -15.78 -22.50 -15.00
N ASP A 248 -16.44 -21.72 -14.14
CA ASP A 248 -16.06 -20.33 -13.84
C ASP A 248 -14.64 -20.25 -13.25
N LEU A 249 -14.28 -21.17 -12.36
CA LEU A 249 -12.94 -21.21 -11.75
C LEU A 249 -11.85 -21.57 -12.75
N ARG A 250 -12.07 -22.55 -13.64
CA ARG A 250 -11.08 -22.90 -14.68
C ARG A 250 -10.91 -21.77 -15.68
N ALA A 251 -12.01 -21.13 -16.10
CA ALA A 251 -11.95 -19.98 -17.01
C ALA A 251 -11.15 -18.82 -16.39
N ALA A 252 -11.43 -18.49 -15.13
CA ALA A 252 -10.71 -17.42 -14.43
C ALA A 252 -9.23 -17.76 -14.14
N LEU A 253 -8.92 -19.03 -13.86
CA LEU A 253 -7.55 -19.53 -13.73
C LEU A 253 -6.78 -19.35 -15.05
N GLU A 254 -7.35 -19.79 -16.18
CA GLU A 254 -6.71 -19.69 -17.49
C GLU A 254 -6.49 -18.24 -17.93
N MET A 255 -7.48 -17.38 -17.68
CA MET A 255 -7.35 -15.94 -17.93
C MET A 255 -6.24 -15.32 -17.07
N SER A 256 -6.16 -15.71 -15.79
CA SER A 256 -5.11 -15.23 -14.87
C SER A 256 -3.72 -15.70 -15.32
N ALA A 257 -3.59 -16.96 -15.75
CA ALA A 257 -2.35 -17.54 -16.26
C ALA A 257 -1.91 -16.88 -17.58
N THR A 258 -2.84 -16.66 -18.49
CA THR A 258 -2.61 -15.93 -19.75
C THR A 258 -2.11 -14.50 -19.48
N THR A 259 -2.72 -13.82 -18.53
CA THR A 259 -2.28 -12.49 -18.10
C THR A 259 -0.87 -12.51 -17.51
N CYS A 260 -0.57 -13.46 -16.62
CA CYS A 260 0.78 -13.62 -16.06
C CYS A 260 1.82 -13.85 -17.15
N ARG A 261 1.54 -14.72 -18.13
CA ARG A 261 2.43 -14.97 -19.28
C ARG A 261 2.69 -13.70 -20.09
N ALA A 262 1.63 -12.95 -20.42
CA ALA A 262 1.74 -11.71 -21.17
C ALA A 262 2.56 -10.65 -20.41
N LEU A 263 2.34 -10.50 -19.10
CA LEU A 263 3.07 -9.56 -18.26
C LEU A 263 4.54 -9.93 -18.14
N MET A 264 4.85 -11.21 -17.93
CA MET A 264 6.24 -11.68 -17.84
C MET A 264 6.97 -11.54 -19.17
N GLN A 265 6.31 -11.83 -20.30
CA GLN A 265 6.88 -11.58 -21.62
C GLN A 265 7.21 -10.09 -21.82
N ALA A 266 6.35 -9.18 -21.37
CA ALA A 266 6.61 -7.74 -21.45
C ALA A 266 7.71 -7.27 -20.48
N LEU A 267 7.82 -7.87 -19.30
CA LEU A 267 8.76 -7.46 -18.26
C LEU A 267 10.18 -7.97 -18.49
N VAL A 268 10.34 -9.25 -18.87
CA VAL A 268 11.64 -9.94 -18.92
C VAL A 268 11.87 -10.70 -20.24
N GLY A 269 10.92 -10.64 -21.19
CA GLY A 269 11.04 -11.29 -22.50
C GLY A 269 11.22 -12.81 -22.41
N ALA A 270 11.95 -13.36 -23.38
CA ALA A 270 12.19 -14.80 -23.50
C ALA A 270 13.05 -15.42 -22.38
N THR A 271 13.54 -14.61 -21.44
CA THR A 271 14.35 -15.08 -20.30
C THR A 271 13.53 -15.71 -19.18
N TRP A 272 12.21 -15.70 -19.31
CA TRP A 272 11.30 -16.48 -18.48
C TRP A 272 10.31 -17.20 -19.39
N GLN A 273 10.05 -18.46 -19.10
CA GLN A 273 9.08 -19.28 -19.80
C GLN A 273 8.16 -19.92 -18.77
N TRP A 274 6.91 -20.16 -19.16
CA TRP A 274 6.00 -20.89 -18.32
C TRP A 274 6.60 -22.29 -18.03
N PRO A 275 6.83 -22.67 -16.77
CA PRO A 275 7.41 -23.97 -16.47
C PRO A 275 6.54 -25.09 -17.04
N GLU A 276 7.16 -26.03 -17.74
CA GLU A 276 6.47 -27.24 -18.18
C GLU A 276 5.98 -27.99 -16.93
N THR A 277 4.71 -28.37 -16.95
CA THR A 277 4.16 -29.25 -15.93
C THR A 277 4.58 -30.67 -16.32
N PRO A 278 5.31 -31.40 -15.46
CA PRO A 278 5.72 -32.77 -15.78
C PRO A 278 4.54 -33.72 -15.98
#